data_AF-A0A432EIG0-F1
#
_entry.id   AF-A0A432EIG0-F1
#
_cell.length_a   1.000
_cell.length_b   1.000
_cell.length_c   1.000
_cell.angle_alpha   90.00
_cell.angle_beta   90.00
_cell.angle_gamma   90.00
#
_symmetry.space_group_name_H-M   'P 1'
#
loop_
_entity.id
_entity.type
_entity.pdbx_description
1 polymer ?
#
loop_
_entity_poly.entity_id
_entity_poly.type
_entity_poly.pdbx_seq_one_letter_code
_entity_poly.pdbx_strand_id
1 'polypeptide(L)'
;VVACVGGGSNAMGAFYPFLENEEVALHGVEAAGDGLETGHHAAPLCAGQPGVLHGNRTYLMEDPNGQIIETHSISAGLDYPGVGPEHAWLKDTGRAVYGAIDDTEALQAFHTLTRVEGILPALESSHAVAYGMKLAADMGADQIVVINLSGRGDKDVHTIAVREGVTV
;
A
#
# COMPACT_ATOMS: atom_id res chain seq x y z
N VAL A 1 0.48 -6.23 -12.11
CA VAL A 1 1.56 -6.08 -11.08
C VAL A 1 1.00 -5.30 -9.91
N VAL A 2 1.24 -5.77 -8.68
CA VAL A 2 0.71 -5.18 -7.45
C VAL A 2 1.88 -4.83 -6.51
N ALA A 3 1.85 -3.64 -5.90
CA ALA A 3 2.86 -3.22 -4.93
C ALA A 3 2.29 -2.23 -3.90
N CYS A 4 2.82 -2.25 -2.68
CA CYS A 4 2.42 -1.31 -1.64
C CYS A 4 3.03 0.08 -1.87
N VAL A 5 2.33 1.14 -1.48
CA VAL A 5 2.68 2.53 -1.76
C VAL A 5 2.62 3.33 -0.46
N GLY A 6 3.79 3.60 0.12
CA GLY A 6 4.00 4.72 1.03
C GLY A 6 4.50 5.91 0.21
N GLY A 7 5.82 6.18 0.27
CA GLY A 7 6.44 7.12 -0.68
C GLY A 7 6.46 6.64 -2.15
N GLY A 8 6.40 5.32 -2.38
CA GLY A 8 6.22 4.71 -3.72
C GLY A 8 7.44 4.07 -4.38
N SER A 9 8.63 4.12 -3.78
CA SER A 9 9.88 3.63 -4.41
C SER A 9 9.82 2.17 -4.90
N ASN A 10 9.35 1.24 -4.06
CA ASN A 10 9.25 -0.18 -4.42
C ASN A 10 8.21 -0.40 -5.54
N ALA A 11 7.10 0.34 -5.51
CA ALA A 11 6.02 0.21 -6.49
C ALA A 11 6.46 0.76 -7.85
N MET A 12 7.07 1.95 -7.88
CA MET A 12 7.60 2.48 -9.13
C MET A 12 8.67 1.57 -9.72
N GLY A 13 9.57 1.02 -8.90
CA GLY A 13 10.56 0.03 -9.36
C GLY A 13 9.92 -1.21 -9.99
N ALA A 14 8.81 -1.71 -9.42
CA ALA A 14 8.07 -2.84 -9.97
C ALA A 14 7.25 -2.47 -11.22
N PHE A 15 6.78 -1.23 -11.33
CA PHE A 15 5.93 -0.76 -12.44
C PHE A 15 6.74 -0.31 -13.65
N TYR A 16 7.93 0.25 -13.45
CA TYR A 16 8.73 0.90 -14.49
C TYR A 16 8.90 0.05 -15.77
N PRO A 17 9.26 -1.26 -15.69
CA PRO A 17 9.42 -2.08 -16.89
C PRO A 17 8.13 -2.29 -17.70
N PHE A 18 6.97 -2.01 -17.11
CA PHE A 18 5.66 -2.25 -17.69
C PHE A 18 4.94 -0.96 -18.09
N LEU A 19 5.51 0.23 -17.86
CA LEU A 19 4.81 1.50 -18.13
C LEU A 19 4.30 1.62 -19.57
N GLU A 20 5.07 1.16 -20.55
CA GLU A 20 4.69 1.17 -21.97
C GLU A 20 3.87 -0.06 -22.40
N ASN A 21 3.75 -1.07 -21.54
CA ASN A 21 2.95 -2.26 -21.80
C ASN A 21 1.53 -2.09 -21.21
N GLU A 22 0.62 -1.51 -22.00
CA GLU A 22 -0.75 -1.21 -21.58
C GLU A 22 -1.60 -2.45 -21.27
N GLU A 23 -1.22 -3.63 -21.77
CA GLU A 23 -1.90 -4.89 -21.41
C GLU A 23 -1.65 -5.29 -19.95
N VAL A 24 -0.61 -4.74 -19.32
CA VAL A 24 -0.26 -5.00 -17.92
C VAL A 24 -0.88 -3.95 -17.01
N ALA A 25 -1.85 -4.38 -16.23
CA ALA A 25 -2.45 -3.57 -15.17
C ALA A 25 -1.46 -3.32 -14.01
N LEU A 26 -1.42 -2.09 -13.51
CA LEU A 26 -0.55 -1.64 -12.42
C LEU A 26 -1.42 -1.22 -11.23
N HIS A 27 -1.22 -1.89 -10.09
CA HIS A 27 -2.02 -1.68 -8.88
C HIS A 27 -1.11 -1.23 -7.73
N GLY A 28 -1.24 0.03 -7.34
CA GLY A 28 -0.65 0.56 -6.11
C GLY A 28 -1.58 0.35 -4.92
N VAL A 29 -1.03 0.04 -3.75
CA VAL A 29 -1.81 -0.24 -2.55
C VAL A 29 -1.37 0.65 -1.39
N GLU A 30 -2.23 1.58 -0.98
CA GLU A 30 -2.00 2.46 0.16
C GLU A 30 -2.54 1.86 1.47
N ALA A 31 -2.13 2.42 2.61
CA ALA A 31 -2.59 1.95 3.91
C ALA A 31 -3.88 2.66 4.31
N ALA A 32 -4.95 1.89 4.49
CA ALA A 32 -6.24 2.40 4.95
C ALA A 32 -6.31 2.54 6.48
N GLY A 33 -5.28 2.16 7.25
CA GLY A 33 -5.25 2.28 8.71
C GLY A 33 -6.45 1.59 9.35
N ASP A 34 -7.27 2.35 10.07
CA ASP A 34 -8.52 1.87 10.70
C ASP A 34 -9.72 1.85 9.72
N GLY A 35 -9.55 2.33 8.49
CA GLY A 35 -10.57 2.46 7.45
C GLY A 35 -10.52 3.85 6.81
N LEU A 36 -10.75 3.95 5.49
CA LEU A 36 -10.69 5.24 4.78
C LEU A 36 -11.73 6.24 5.30
N GLU A 37 -12.91 5.76 5.68
CA GLU A 37 -14.02 6.56 6.20
C GLU A 37 -13.74 7.15 7.59
N THR A 38 -12.74 6.63 8.31
CA THR A 38 -12.39 7.09 9.66
C THR A 38 -11.53 8.36 9.62
N GLY A 39 -10.87 8.64 8.49
CA GLY A 39 -9.82 9.65 8.39
C GLY A 39 -8.50 9.26 9.07
N HIS A 40 -8.44 8.10 9.72
CA HIS A 40 -7.26 7.59 10.42
C HIS A 40 -6.54 6.57 9.54
N HIS A 41 -5.89 7.08 8.48
CA HIS A 41 -5.26 6.28 7.43
C HIS A 41 -4.09 7.01 6.76
N ALA A 42 -3.33 6.33 5.91
CA ALA A 42 -2.21 6.88 5.12
C ALA A 42 -2.43 6.58 3.63
N ALA A 43 -3.45 7.21 3.04
CA ALA A 43 -3.91 6.92 1.67
C ALA A 43 -4.16 8.19 0.83
N PRO A 44 -3.11 8.96 0.52
CA PRO A 44 -3.22 10.23 -0.20
C PRO A 44 -3.74 10.11 -1.62
N LEU A 45 -3.45 9.02 -2.36
CA LEU A 45 -4.02 8.82 -3.70
C LEU A 45 -5.49 8.43 -3.64
N CYS A 46 -5.92 7.70 -2.61
CA CYS A 46 -7.32 7.30 -2.45
C CYS A 46 -8.22 8.41 -1.87
N ALA A 47 -7.74 9.19 -0.90
CA ALA A 47 -8.55 10.13 -0.11
C ALA A 47 -7.93 11.51 0.12
N GLY A 48 -6.68 11.73 -0.33
CA GLY A 48 -6.02 13.03 -0.27
C GLY A 48 -6.34 13.93 -1.45
N GLN A 49 -5.62 15.06 -1.52
CA GLN A 49 -5.77 16.06 -2.58
C GLN A 49 -4.42 16.58 -3.08
N PRO A 50 -4.36 17.18 -4.29
CA PRO A 50 -3.12 17.75 -4.81
C PRO A 50 -2.65 18.97 -4.00
N GLY A 51 -1.39 18.95 -3.57
CA GLY A 51 -0.74 20.07 -2.87
C GLY A 51 0.79 20.00 -2.97
N VAL A 52 1.50 20.70 -2.08
CA VAL A 52 2.96 20.76 -2.07
C VAL A 52 3.50 20.29 -0.72
N LEU A 53 4.27 19.21 -0.74
CA LEU A 53 4.88 18.63 0.45
C LEU A 53 6.30 18.15 0.13
N HIS A 54 7.24 18.36 1.05
CA HIS A 54 8.62 17.86 0.95
C HIS A 54 9.32 18.12 -0.41
N GLY A 55 9.06 19.29 -1.02
CA GLY A 55 9.76 19.75 -2.23
C GLY A 55 9.17 19.27 -3.55
N ASN A 56 7.99 18.64 -3.56
CA ASN A 56 7.29 18.28 -4.80
C ASN A 56 5.80 18.68 -4.75
N ARG A 57 5.15 18.74 -5.92
CA ARG A 57 3.69 18.84 -6.06
C ARG A 57 3.13 17.45 -6.31
N THR A 58 2.27 16.97 -5.42
CA THR A 58 1.79 15.59 -5.40
C THR A 58 0.44 15.50 -4.68
N TYR A 59 -0.14 14.30 -4.54
CA TYR A 59 -1.26 14.06 -3.63
C TYR A 59 -0.75 13.93 -2.19
N LEU A 60 -1.47 14.54 -1.26
CA LEU A 60 -1.18 14.44 0.17
C LEU A 60 -2.44 14.56 1.02
N MET A 61 -2.28 14.20 2.30
CA MET A 61 -3.27 14.31 3.35
C MET A 61 -3.11 15.68 4.03
N GLU A 62 -4.09 16.57 3.87
CA GLU A 62 -4.12 17.88 4.51
C GLU A 62 -5.54 18.31 4.89
N ASP A 63 -5.64 19.25 5.83
CA ASP A 63 -6.91 19.86 6.25
C ASP A 63 -7.36 20.96 5.26
N PRO A 64 -8.56 21.54 5.43
CA PRO A 64 -9.04 22.63 4.56
C PRO A 64 -8.18 23.89 4.57
N ASN A 65 -7.26 24.05 5.51
CA ASN A 65 -6.33 25.16 5.62
C ASN A 65 -4.93 24.83 5.03
N GLY A 66 -4.77 23.65 4.42
CA GLY A 66 -3.50 23.17 3.87
C GLY A 66 -2.49 22.73 4.94
N GLN A 67 -2.94 22.41 6.15
CA GLN A 67 -2.09 21.83 7.19
C GLN A 67 -2.03 20.32 7.01
N ILE A 68 -0.82 19.75 7.08
CA ILE A 68 -0.62 18.30 6.98
C ILE A 68 -1.29 17.63 8.18
N ILE A 69 -2.13 16.63 7.92
CA ILE A 69 -2.77 15.84 8.97
C ILE A 69 -1.89 14.64 9.35
N GLU A 70 -1.99 14.22 10.61
CA GLU A 70 -1.38 12.98 11.06
C GLU A 70 -2.06 11.78 10.39
N THR A 71 -1.25 10.84 9.92
CA THR A 71 -1.70 9.60 9.29
C THR A 71 -1.67 8.44 10.28
N HIS A 72 -2.25 7.31 9.86
CA HIS A 72 -2.21 6.08 10.63
C HIS A 72 -2.03 4.85 9.74
N SER A 73 -1.15 3.96 10.19
CA SER A 73 -1.05 2.58 9.70
C SER A 73 -0.33 1.72 10.73
N ILE A 74 -0.68 0.45 10.83
CA ILE A 74 0.16 -0.55 11.54
C ILE A 74 1.58 -0.64 10.98
N SER A 75 1.73 -0.31 9.70
CA SER A 75 2.96 -0.45 8.94
C SER A 75 3.70 0.87 8.90
N ALA A 76 4.74 1.01 9.73
CA ALA A 76 5.55 2.23 9.80
C ALA A 76 6.08 2.70 8.43
N GLY A 77 6.40 1.80 7.50
CA GLY A 77 6.88 2.17 6.16
C GLY A 77 5.81 2.69 5.20
N LEU A 78 4.52 2.58 5.54
CA LEU A 78 3.40 3.13 4.77
C LEU A 78 2.77 4.36 5.44
N ASP A 79 3.11 4.64 6.69
CA ASP A 79 2.59 5.77 7.46
C ASP A 79 3.22 7.10 7.02
N TYR A 80 2.82 7.57 5.84
CA TYR A 80 3.33 8.78 5.21
C TYR A 80 2.17 9.58 4.58
N PRO A 81 2.04 10.89 4.88
CA PRO A 81 0.93 11.72 4.41
C PRO A 81 1.02 12.13 2.94
N GLY A 82 2.08 11.78 2.21
CA GLY A 82 2.24 12.14 0.80
C GLY A 82 2.56 10.93 -0.06
N VAL A 83 2.87 11.18 -1.32
CA VAL A 83 3.30 10.13 -2.26
C VAL A 83 4.24 10.69 -3.32
N GLY A 84 5.07 9.85 -3.95
CA GLY A 84 5.90 10.27 -5.07
C GLY A 84 5.07 10.84 -6.24
N PRO A 85 5.52 11.94 -6.88
CA PRO A 85 4.73 12.63 -7.91
C PRO A 85 4.54 11.82 -9.20
N GLU A 86 5.39 10.84 -9.48
CA GLU A 86 5.16 9.91 -10.59
C GLU A 86 3.93 9.04 -10.35
N HIS A 87 3.64 8.64 -9.10
CA HIS A 87 2.41 7.90 -8.79
C HIS A 87 1.17 8.77 -8.95
N ALA A 88 1.24 10.05 -8.56
CA ALA A 88 0.20 11.03 -8.81
C ALA A 88 -0.09 11.16 -10.32
N TRP A 89 0.96 11.27 -11.14
CA TRP A 89 0.81 11.31 -12.59
C TRP A 89 0.22 10.01 -13.17
N LEU A 90 0.66 8.85 -12.70
CA LEU A 90 0.09 7.56 -13.14
C LEU A 90 -1.38 7.39 -12.75
N LYS A 91 -1.80 7.92 -11.59
CA LYS A 91 -3.20 7.96 -11.17
C LYS A 91 -4.02 8.84 -12.12
N ASP A 92 -3.58 10.09 -12.32
CA ASP A 92 -4.32 11.09 -13.11
C ASP A 92 -4.43 10.70 -14.59
N THR A 93 -3.43 10.00 -15.14
CA THR A 93 -3.44 9.47 -16.50
C THR A 93 -4.22 8.15 -16.63
N GLY A 94 -4.61 7.53 -15.52
CA GLY A 94 -5.26 6.22 -15.50
C GLY A 94 -4.32 5.05 -15.80
N ARG A 95 -3.01 5.29 -15.92
CA ARG A 95 -2.03 4.23 -16.21
C ARG A 95 -1.89 3.25 -15.04
N ALA A 96 -2.04 3.72 -13.80
CA ALA A 96 -2.09 2.87 -12.62
C ALA A 96 -3.35 3.13 -11.80
N VAL A 97 -3.88 2.08 -11.19
CA VAL A 97 -5.02 2.14 -10.27
C VAL A 97 -4.50 2.00 -8.85
N TYR A 98 -5.08 2.75 -7.92
CA TYR A 98 -4.70 2.74 -6.52
C TYR A 98 -5.88 2.29 -5.67
N GLY A 99 -5.64 1.29 -4.84
CA GLY A 99 -6.57 0.84 -3.80
C GLY A 99 -5.94 0.99 -2.43
N ALA A 100 -6.73 0.71 -1.38
CA ALA A 100 -6.25 0.73 -0.01
C ALA A 100 -6.61 -0.57 0.71
N ILE A 101 -5.79 -0.94 1.68
CA ILE A 101 -5.97 -2.11 2.54
C ILE A 101 -5.87 -1.66 3.98
N ASP A 102 -6.81 -2.07 4.82
CA ASP A 102 -6.80 -1.74 6.24
C ASP A 102 -5.83 -2.63 7.03
N ASP A 103 -5.55 -2.22 8.26
CA ASP A 103 -4.60 -2.92 9.11
C ASP A 103 -5.02 -4.38 9.41
N THR A 104 -6.32 -4.65 9.50
CA THR A 104 -6.86 -5.99 9.79
C THR A 104 -6.60 -6.91 8.59
N GLU A 105 -6.85 -6.41 7.40
CA GLU A 105 -6.63 -7.11 6.14
C GLU A 105 -5.14 -7.36 5.88
N ALA A 106 -4.28 -6.38 6.16
CA ALA A 106 -2.83 -6.54 6.08
C ALA A 106 -2.32 -7.61 7.05
N LEU A 107 -2.81 -7.63 8.30
CA LEU A 107 -2.46 -8.68 9.28
C LEU A 107 -2.94 -10.06 8.84
N GLN A 108 -4.16 -10.18 8.31
CA GLN A 108 -4.66 -11.44 7.81
C GLN A 108 -3.80 -11.98 6.66
N ALA A 109 -3.37 -11.10 5.74
CA ALA A 109 -2.47 -11.47 4.65
C ALA A 109 -1.07 -11.86 5.13
N PHE A 110 -0.51 -11.14 6.12
CA PHE A 110 0.74 -11.52 6.80
C PHE A 110 0.69 -12.96 7.30
N HIS A 111 -0.37 -13.29 8.05
CA HIS A 111 -0.55 -14.64 8.62
C HIS A 111 -0.78 -15.69 7.55
N THR A 112 -1.56 -15.36 6.53
CA THR A 112 -1.86 -16.28 5.43
C THR A 112 -0.58 -16.66 4.70
N LEU A 113 0.22 -15.66 4.28
CA LEU A 113 1.46 -15.91 3.56
C LEU A 113 2.47 -16.70 4.42
N THR A 114 2.55 -16.37 5.71
CA THR A 114 3.42 -17.08 6.66
C THR A 114 3.01 -18.55 6.83
N ARG A 115 1.72 -18.84 6.95
CA ARG A 115 1.21 -20.19 7.20
C ARG A 115 1.17 -21.07 5.96
N VAL A 116 0.85 -20.48 4.81
CA VAL A 116 0.67 -21.21 3.55
C VAL A 116 2.01 -21.42 2.84
N GLU A 117 2.84 -20.39 2.76
CA GLU A 117 4.09 -20.41 1.98
C GLU A 117 5.36 -20.44 2.84
N GLY A 118 5.25 -20.29 4.16
CA GLY A 118 6.43 -20.23 5.05
C GLY A 118 7.26 -18.97 4.87
N ILE A 119 6.70 -17.92 4.27
CA ILE A 119 7.36 -16.63 4.03
C ILE A 119 6.84 -15.62 5.04
N LEU A 120 7.76 -14.95 5.75
CA LEU A 120 7.43 -13.89 6.71
C LEU A 120 7.50 -12.51 6.02
N PRO A 121 6.38 -11.96 5.52
CA PRO A 121 6.40 -10.67 4.83
C PRO A 121 6.53 -9.50 5.79
N ALA A 122 7.09 -8.38 5.32
CA ALA A 122 6.92 -7.11 6.02
C ALA A 122 5.44 -6.69 6.05
N LEU A 123 5.02 -5.93 7.07
CA LEU A 123 3.64 -5.42 7.13
C LEU A 123 3.32 -4.52 5.92
N GLU A 124 4.31 -3.78 5.40
CA GLU A 124 4.18 -3.02 4.16
C GLU A 124 3.78 -3.93 3.00
N SER A 125 4.56 -5.00 2.77
CA SER A 125 4.31 -5.96 1.69
C SER A 125 2.99 -6.71 1.87
N SER A 126 2.58 -6.93 3.11
CA SER A 126 1.33 -7.62 3.44
C SER A 126 0.10 -6.87 2.93
N HIS A 127 0.15 -5.54 2.81
CA HIS A 127 -0.90 -4.76 2.15
C HIS A 127 -1.03 -5.15 0.66
N ALA A 128 0.09 -5.25 -0.05
CA ALA A 128 0.09 -5.68 -1.45
C ALA A 128 -0.40 -7.12 -1.63
N VAL A 129 -0.07 -8.00 -0.68
CA VAL A 129 -0.55 -9.39 -0.65
C VAL A 129 -2.06 -9.44 -0.43
N ALA A 130 -2.58 -8.72 0.55
CA ALA A 130 -4.02 -8.66 0.83
C ALA A 130 -4.82 -8.19 -0.39
N TYR A 131 -4.38 -7.09 -1.01
CA TYR A 131 -5.00 -6.58 -2.24
C TYR A 131 -4.88 -7.57 -3.40
N GLY A 132 -3.70 -8.16 -3.60
CA GLY A 132 -3.45 -9.14 -4.65
C GLY A 132 -4.31 -10.40 -4.52
N MET A 133 -4.55 -10.88 -3.29
CA MET A 133 -5.46 -12.00 -3.02
C MET A 133 -6.91 -11.66 -3.37
N LYS A 134 -7.39 -10.46 -2.99
CA LYS A 134 -8.73 -9.99 -3.38
C LYS A 134 -8.87 -9.88 -4.90
N LEU A 135 -7.88 -9.26 -5.54
CA LEU A 135 -7.84 -9.10 -7.00
C LEU A 135 -7.89 -10.48 -7.69
N ALA A 136 -7.07 -11.43 -7.25
CA ALA A 136 -7.02 -12.77 -7.83
C ALA A 136 -8.32 -13.57 -7.64
N ALA A 137 -9.09 -13.31 -6.57
CA ALA A 137 -10.38 -13.98 -6.34
C ALA A 137 -11.42 -13.65 -7.41
N ASP A 138 -11.32 -12.48 -8.05
CA ASP A 138 -12.22 -12.02 -9.11
C ASP A 138 -11.66 -12.30 -10.53
N MET A 139 -10.48 -12.92 -10.63
CA MET A 139 -9.79 -13.17 -11.91
C MET A 139 -10.04 -14.59 -12.46
N GLY A 140 -9.89 -14.72 -13.78
CA GLY A 140 -9.83 -16.00 -14.47
C GLY A 140 -8.57 -16.79 -14.10
N ALA A 141 -8.66 -18.12 -14.12
CA ALA A 141 -7.57 -19.02 -13.72
C ALA A 141 -6.32 -18.95 -14.63
N ASP A 142 -6.46 -18.38 -15.83
CA ASP A 142 -5.38 -18.15 -16.81
C ASP A 142 -4.67 -16.80 -16.62
N GLN A 143 -5.20 -15.92 -15.78
CA GLN A 143 -4.61 -14.62 -15.51
C GLN A 143 -3.53 -14.70 -14.41
N ILE A 144 -2.51 -13.85 -14.51
CA ILE A 144 -1.34 -13.89 -13.62
C ILE A 144 -1.23 -12.60 -12.82
N VAL A 145 -1.09 -12.73 -11.51
CA VAL A 145 -0.79 -11.61 -10.60
C VAL A 145 0.65 -11.73 -10.10
N VAL A 146 1.44 -10.68 -10.30
CA VAL A 146 2.77 -10.53 -9.70
C VAL A 146 2.67 -9.50 -8.58
N ILE A 147 3.00 -9.92 -7.36
CA ILE A 147 3.00 -9.07 -6.15
C ILE A 147 4.45 -8.77 -5.77
N ASN A 148 4.80 -7.50 -5.60
CA ASN A 148 6.12 -7.10 -5.14
C ASN A 148 6.25 -7.29 -3.62
N LEU A 149 7.01 -8.30 -3.20
CA LEU A 149 7.32 -8.55 -1.79
C LEU A 149 8.48 -7.66 -1.34
N SER A 150 8.15 -6.40 -1.06
CA SER A 150 9.10 -5.31 -0.83
C SER A 150 10.07 -5.51 0.36
N GLY A 151 9.74 -6.37 1.31
CA GLY A 151 10.61 -6.65 2.45
C GLY A 151 10.19 -7.87 3.26
N ARG A 152 11.07 -8.25 4.19
CA ARG A 152 10.85 -9.33 5.17
C ARG A 152 10.35 -8.78 6.51
N GLY A 153 9.56 -9.59 7.22
CA GLY A 153 8.81 -9.19 8.41
C GLY A 153 9.52 -9.32 9.76
N ASP A 154 10.82 -9.61 9.80
CA ASP A 154 11.54 -9.77 11.08
C ASP A 154 11.37 -8.56 12.01
N LYS A 155 11.35 -7.35 11.42
CA LYS A 155 11.18 -6.08 12.16
C LYS A 155 9.78 -5.92 12.77
N ASP A 156 8.78 -6.60 12.23
CA ASP A 156 7.37 -6.39 12.54
C ASP A 156 6.85 -7.37 13.60
N VAL A 157 7.62 -8.42 13.93
CA VAL A 157 7.21 -9.48 14.86
C VAL A 157 6.78 -8.93 16.21
N HIS A 158 7.50 -7.94 16.76
CA HIS A 158 7.14 -7.32 18.04
C HIS A 158 5.84 -6.53 17.95
N THR A 159 5.65 -5.74 16.89
CA THR A 159 4.42 -4.97 16.65
C THR A 159 3.21 -5.90 16.56
N ILE A 160 3.36 -7.01 15.84
CA ILE A 160 2.30 -8.02 15.66
C ILE A 160 2.03 -8.72 16.99
N ALA A 161 3.07 -9.16 17.71
CA ALA A 161 2.92 -9.81 19.01
C ALA A 161 2.15 -8.93 20.01
N VAL A 162 2.51 -7.64 20.12
CA VAL A 162 1.80 -6.69 20.99
C VAL A 162 0.35 -6.52 20.57
N ARG A 163 0.09 -6.36 19.27
CA ARG A 163 -1.29 -6.19 18.75
C ARG A 163 -2.16 -7.42 18.96
N GLU A 164 -1.57 -8.61 18.99
CA GLU A 164 -2.26 -9.88 19.24
C GLU A 164 -2.31 -10.29 20.71
N GLY A 165 -1.82 -9.43 21.62
CA GLY A 165 -1.81 -9.71 23.06
C GLY A 165 -0.81 -10.79 23.47
N VAL A 166 0.17 -11.11 22.62
CA VAL A 166 1.27 -12.00 22.95
C VAL A 166 2.26 -11.23 23.83
N THR A 167 2.45 -11.69 25.06
CA THR A 167 3.46 -11.13 25.97
C THR A 167 4.82 -11.67 25.57
N VAL A 168 5.74 -10.79 25.17
CA VAL A 168 7.13 -11.10 24.79
C VAL A 168 8.07 -10.89 25.98
#